data_AF-X1CD17-F1
#
_entry.id   AF-X1CD17-F1
#
_cell.length_a   1.000
_cell.length_b   1.000
_cell.length_c   1.000
_cell.angle_alpha   90.00
_cell.angle_beta   90.00
_cell.angle_gamma   90.00
#
_symmetry.space_group_name_H-M   'P 1'
#
loop_
_entity.id
_entity.type
_entity.pdbx_description
1 polymer ?
#
loop_
_entity_poly.entity_id
_entity_poly.type
_entity_poly.pdbx_seq_one_letter_code
_entity_poly.pdbx_strand_id
1 'polypeptide(L)' 'GNAPIELVDQMRHQLGLDKPVLVQFIDYLKGIVHADFGISLKSNRPVLKDIINYFPATIELAIASMIFAVSDWKIEPWLS' A
#
# COMPACT_ATOMS: atom_id res chain seq x y z
N GLY A 1 14.77 24.90 -2.15
CA GLY A 1 14.21 23.89 -3.07
C GLY A 1 14.47 24.27 -4.50
N ASN A 2 15.72 24.14 -4.96
CA ASN A 2 16.09 24.28 -6.37
C ASN A 2 16.62 22.92 -6.84
N ALA A 3 15.71 21.96 -7.06
CA ALA A 3 16.10 20.76 -7.79
C ALA A 3 16.32 21.18 -9.27
N PRO A 4 17.43 20.78 -9.92
CA PRO A 4 17.63 21.05 -11.34
C PRO A 4 16.46 20.50 -12.14
N ILE A 5 15.94 21.27 -13.09
CA ILE A 5 14.77 20.89 -13.90
C ILE A 5 15.08 19.61 -14.68
N GLU A 6 16.31 19.47 -15.17
CA GLU A 6 16.81 18.30 -15.87
C GLU A 6 16.75 17.04 -14.99
N LEU A 7 17.04 17.16 -13.69
CA LEU A 7 16.99 16.03 -12.76
C LEU A 7 15.54 15.59 -12.49
N VAL A 8 14.62 16.55 -12.39
CA VAL A 8 13.19 16.27 -12.20
C VAL A 8 12.63 15.55 -13.42
N ASP A 9 12.96 16.00 -14.63
CA ASP A 9 12.46 15.39 -15.86
C ASP A 9 13.06 14.00 -16.10
N GLN A 10 14.34 13.80 -15.76
CA GLN A 10 14.94 12.46 -15.75
C GLN A 10 14.21 11.52 -14.78
N MET A 11 13.90 11.97 -13.56
CA MET A 11 13.15 11.16 -12.61
C MET A 11 11.72 10.88 -13.08
N ARG A 12 11.03 11.86 -13.68
CA ARG A 12 9.69 11.65 -14.25
C ARG A 12 9.68 10.57 -15.31
N HIS A 13 10.65 10.60 -16.21
CA HIS A 13 10.78 9.62 -17.27
C HIS A 13 11.10 8.22 -16.72
N GLN A 14 12.00 8.11 -15.74
CA GLN A 14 12.31 6.85 -15.07
C GLN A 14 11.11 6.26 -14.33
N LEU A 15 10.25 7.10 -13.76
CA LEU A 15 9.02 6.71 -13.08
C LEU A 15 7.82 6.52 -14.03
N GLY A 16 7.99 6.79 -15.32
CA GLY A 16 6.91 6.73 -16.32
C GLY A 16 5.81 7.77 -16.12
N LEU A 17 6.09 8.85 -15.37
CA LEU A 17 5.13 9.93 -15.07
C LEU A 17 4.87 10.85 -16.27
N ASP A 18 5.66 10.72 -17.32
CA ASP A 18 5.51 11.37 -18.63
C ASP A 18 4.48 10.67 -19.53
N LYS A 19 4.07 9.43 -19.20
CA LYS A 19 3.05 8.68 -19.94
C LYS A 19 1.63 9.19 -19.65
N PRO A 20 0.66 8.99 -20.55
CA PRO A 20 -0.76 9.23 -20.24
C PRO A 20 -1.22 8.43 -19.00
N VAL A 21 -2.06 9.04 -18.16
CA VAL A 21 -2.51 8.45 -16.87
C VAL A 21 -3.11 7.05 -17.04
N LEU A 22 -3.87 6.83 -18.11
CA LEU A 22 -4.46 5.52 -18.40
C LEU A 22 -3.40 4.43 -18.62
N VAL A 23 -2.29 4.77 -19.29
CA VAL A 23 -1.18 3.84 -19.53
C VAL A 23 -0.47 3.53 -18.21
N GLN A 24 -0.21 4.56 -17.38
CA GLN A 24 0.39 4.37 -16.06
C GLN A 24 -0.46 3.43 -15.19
N PHE A 25 -1.78 3.60 -15.21
CA PHE A 25 -2.69 2.75 -14.45
C PHE A 25 -2.70 1.30 -14.96
N ILE A 26 -2.72 1.08 -16.27
CA ILE A 26 -2.66 -0.27 -16.86
C ILE A 26 -1.32 -0.94 -16.54
N ASP A 27 -0.20 -0.23 -16.65
CA ASP A 27 1.13 -0.73 -16.30
C ASP A 27 1.18 -1.12 -14.81
N TYR A 28 0.60 -0.30 -13.93
CA TYR A 28 0.47 -0.60 -12.50
C TYR A 28 -0.37 -1.86 -12.24
N LEU A 29 -1.55 -1.97 -12.87
CA LEU A 29 -2.41 -3.15 -12.71
C LEU A 29 -1.73 -4.43 -13.22
N LYS A 30 -1.02 -4.36 -14.35
CA LYS A 30 -0.22 -5.50 -14.85
C LYS A 30 0.82 -5.94 -13.83
N GLY A 31 1.50 -4.98 -13.19
CA GLY A 31 2.44 -5.27 -12.10
C GLY A 31 1.77 -6.02 -10.95
N ILE A 32 0.64 -5.50 -10.44
CA ILE A 32 -0.10 -6.12 -9.32
C ILE A 32 -0.45 -7.59 -9.61
N VAL A 33 -0.92 -7.89 -10.83
CA VAL A 33 -1.28 -9.27 -11.22
C VAL A 33 -0.07 -10.23 -11.16
N HIS A 34 1.15 -9.71 -11.31
CA HIS A 34 2.40 -10.46 -11.17
C HIS A 34 3.04 -10.32 -9.79
N ALA A 35 2.30 -9.81 -8.80
CA ALA A 35 2.80 -9.47 -7.46
C ALA A 35 3.96 -8.46 -7.45
N ASP A 36 4.09 -7.65 -8.51
CA ASP A 36 5.02 -6.53 -8.58
C ASP A 36 4.29 -5.22 -8.28
N PHE A 37 4.57 -4.69 -7.09
CA PHE A 37 4.01 -3.42 -6.61
C PHE A 37 4.96 -2.23 -6.86
N GLY A 38 6.06 -2.46 -7.58
CA GLY A 38 7.09 -1.47 -7.82
C GLY A 38 8.01 -1.23 -6.62
N ILE A 39 8.83 -0.18 -6.73
CA ILE A 39 9.80 0.25 -5.73
C ILE A 39 9.25 1.45 -4.95
N SER A 40 9.36 1.38 -3.62
CA SER A 40 9.01 2.51 -2.76
C SER A 40 10.03 3.63 -2.90
N LEU A 41 9.57 4.84 -3.22
CA LEU A 41 10.42 6.04 -3.26
C LEU A 41 10.97 6.43 -1.88
N LYS A 42 10.37 5.93 -0.80
CA LYS A 42 10.78 6.23 0.58
C LYS A 42 11.83 5.26 1.09
N SER A 43 11.62 3.96 0.91
CA SER A 43 12.45 2.88 1.44
C SER A 43 13.42 2.29 0.41
N ASN A 44 13.30 2.70 -0.86
CA ASN A 44 14.09 2.24 -2.01
C ASN A 44 14.17 0.71 -2.12
N ARG A 45 13.08 0.02 -1.76
CA ARG A 45 12.93 -1.44 -1.84
C ARG A 45 11.55 -1.80 -2.38
N PRO A 46 11.32 -3.06 -2.81
CA PRO A 46 10.01 -3.49 -3.31
C PRO A 46 8.91 -3.20 -2.30
N VAL A 47 7.82 -2.57 -2.74
CA VAL A 47 6.68 -2.21 -1.88
C VAL A 47 6.09 -3.44 -1.20
N LEU A 48 6.10 -4.59 -1.86
CA LEU A 48 5.64 -5.85 -1.28
C LEU A 48 6.38 -6.22 0.02
N LYS A 49 7.68 -5.91 0.13
CA LYS A 49 8.44 -6.14 1.37
C LYS A 49 7.95 -5.24 2.50
N ASP A 50 7.61 -3.99 2.19
CA ASP A 50 7.03 -3.07 3.18
C ASP A 50 5.68 -3.60 3.67
N ILE A 51 4.80 -4.03 2.74
CA ILE A 51 3.49 -4.59 3.09
C ILE A 51 3.67 -5.79 4.03
N ILE A 52 4.49 -6.78 3.67
CA ILE A 52 4.67 -8.00 4.48
C ILE A 52 5.25 -7.69 5.87
N ASN A 53 6.08 -6.66 6.00
CA ASN A 53 6.66 -6.29 7.29
C ASN A 53 5.65 -5.68 8.26
N TYR A 54 4.64 -4.94 7.77
CA TYR A 54 3.68 -4.23 8.62
C TYR A 54 2.31 -4.93 8.71
N PHE A 55 1.93 -5.68 7.67
CA PHE A 55 0.62 -6.32 7.57
C PHE A 55 0.30 -7.30 8.72
N PRO A 56 1.24 -8.10 9.27
CA PRO A 56 0.97 -9.00 10.39
C PRO A 56 0.45 -8.26 11.63
N ALA A 57 1.05 -7.13 11.99
CA ALA A 57 0.60 -6.35 13.15
C ALA A 57 -0.83 -5.81 12.98
N THR A 58 -1.20 -5.39 11.76
CA THR A 58 -2.58 -4.98 11.46
C THR A 58 -3.56 -6.16 11.58
N ILE A 59 -3.17 -7.35 11.12
CA ILE A 59 -3.99 -8.55 11.27
C ILE A 59 -4.16 -8.91 12.75
N GLU A 60 -3.08 -8.90 13.53
CA GLU A 60 -3.13 -9.18 14.97
C GLU A 60 -4.12 -8.27 15.69
N LEU A 61 -4.06 -6.95 15.41
CA LEU A 61 -4.99 -5.98 15.98
C LEU A 61 -6.43 -6.18 15.49
N ALA A 62 -6.63 -6.44 14.19
CA ALA A 62 -7.96 -6.68 13.63
C ALA A 62 -8.60 -7.94 14.23
N ILE A 63 -7.84 -9.03 14.37
CA ILE A 63 -8.29 -10.27 14.99
C ILE A 63 -8.60 -10.05 16.48
N ALA A 64 -7.70 -9.40 17.22
CA ALA A 64 -7.93 -9.10 18.63
C ALA A 64 -9.22 -8.28 18.81
N SER A 65 -9.40 -7.23 18.00
CA SER A 65 -10.61 -6.40 18.01
C SER A 65 -11.88 -7.20 17.68
N MET A 66 -11.81 -8.10 16.70
CA MET A 66 -12.92 -8.99 16.35
C MET A 66 -13.28 -9.92 17.50
N ILE A 67 -12.27 -10.51 18.18
CA ILE A 67 -12.49 -11.36 19.35
C ILE A 67 -13.18 -10.56 20.45
N PHE A 68 -12.69 -9.35 20.75
CA PHE A 68 -13.33 -8.48 21.74
C PHE A 68 -14.78 -8.16 21.38
N ALA A 69 -15.06 -7.75 20.14
CA ALA A 69 -16.40 -7.42 19.68
C ALA A 69 -17.38 -8.61 19.79
N VAL A 70 -16.95 -9.81 19.39
CA VAL A 70 -17.77 -11.02 19.49
C VAL A 70 -17.95 -11.46 20.95
N SER A 71 -16.94 -11.23 21.80
CA SER A 71 -17.04 -11.52 23.23
C SER A 71 -17.97 -10.55 23.96
N ASP A 72 -17.94 -9.26 23.61
CA ASP A 72 -18.77 -8.18 24.17
C ASP A 72 -20.25 -8.37 23.81
N TRP A 73 -20.56 -8.80 22.58
CA TRP A 73 -21.90 -9.21 22.16
C TRP A 73 -22.53 -10.26 23.10
N LYS A 74 -21.71 -11.04 23.81
CA LYS A 74 -22.17 -12.08 24.73
C LYS A 74 -22.31 -11.61 26.18
N ILE A 75 -21.83 -10.40 26.52
CA ILE A 75 -21.69 -9.91 27.91
C ILE A 75 -22.89 -9.02 28.33
N GLU A 76 -23.62 -8.38 27.42
CA GLU A 76 -24.86 -7.65 27.75
C GLU A 76 -26.11 -8.16 26.98
N PRO A 77 -26.85 -9.16 27.49
CA PRO A 77 -28.09 -9.64 26.86
C PRO A 77 -29.32 -8.71 27.01
N TRP A 78 -29.23 -7.58 27.71
CA TRP A 78 -30.40 -6.90 28.30
C TRP A 78 -31.11 -5.85 27.42
N LEU A 79 -31.16 -6.06 26.10
CA LEU A 79 -32.12 -5.37 25.23
C LEU A 79 -33.20 -6.31 24.66
N SER A 80 -33.51 -7.41 25.38
CA SER A 80 -34.74 -8.20 25.20
C SER A 80 -35.61 -8.16 26.44
#